data_AF-A0A4Q7YY82-F1
#
_entry.id   AF-A0A4Q7YY82-F1
#
_cell.length_a   1.000
_cell.length_b   1.000
_cell.length_c   1.000
_cell.angle_alpha   90.00
_cell.angle_beta   90.00
_cell.angle_gamma   90.00
#
_symmetry.space_group_name_H-M   'P 1'
#
loop_
_entity.id
_entity.type
_entity.pdbx_description
1 polymer ?
#
loop_
_entity_poly.entity_id
_entity_poly.type
_entity_poly.pdbx_seq_one_letter_code
_entity_poly.pdbx_strand_id
1 'polypeptide(L)'
;MQPFARPLILSLSILGISAFSLSAQTASLSTFWQQAKGRGAVFVMTNDAGKNEVIAYDRATNGSLTEAGRYDTDGRGSGGVTDPLEAQGSLTLSQDHSILFAANAGSGNISVFSVRSSNLVLVSKTPSGGSQPVAVAQLGNLVYVLNSGGAGNVVGFHLDLGAQLKPIKNATAFLTANVTGGASISLSPDGRFLLVTERLANNIDAFRVNPDGTLGPIVVNANPAPGTFSVAFAPDGKAIVSETGAAGATNASAISSYTVGPDGKLTAVSQSVPAFGNANCWNAITPDGKYVYVSNAGSDSISGFAIGTDGSLTPIGSTVVGNNPAGSGNLDIAVSADGRYVYTLNSGSGNVGMFRIEDNGSLTSLGQAGDLPKTAGFNGIAAI
;
A
#
# COMPACT_ATOMS: atom_id res chain seq x y z
N MET A 1 16.16 -94.33 -15.29
CA MET A 1 17.19 -93.28 -15.22
C MET A 1 16.74 -92.16 -16.15
N GLN A 2 16.68 -90.91 -15.67
CA GLN A 2 16.25 -89.71 -16.42
C GLN A 2 17.15 -89.45 -17.67
N PRO A 3 16.94 -88.46 -18.59
CA PRO A 3 16.10 -87.25 -18.45
C PRO A 3 15.54 -86.55 -19.75
N PHE A 4 14.88 -85.41 -19.49
CA PHE A 4 14.75 -84.15 -20.27
C PHE A 4 13.82 -84.04 -21.50
N ALA A 5 12.86 -83.12 -21.34
CA ALA A 5 12.01 -82.54 -22.36
C ALA A 5 12.56 -81.18 -22.86
N ARG A 6 12.35 -80.90 -24.15
CA ARG A 6 12.43 -79.57 -24.78
C ARG A 6 11.25 -79.46 -25.76
N PRO A 7 10.48 -78.35 -25.79
CA PRO A 7 9.66 -78.04 -26.93
C PRO A 7 10.19 -76.85 -27.74
N LEU A 8 9.86 -76.96 -29.03
CA LEU A 8 10.09 -76.06 -30.16
C LEU A 8 9.54 -74.64 -29.92
N ILE A 9 10.25 -73.65 -30.45
CA ILE A 9 9.75 -72.28 -30.67
C ILE A 9 9.43 -72.14 -32.16
N LEU A 10 8.19 -71.77 -32.49
CA LEU A 10 7.80 -71.30 -33.82
C LEU A 10 7.61 -69.78 -33.79
N SER A 11 8.13 -69.14 -34.83
CA SER A 11 8.13 -67.71 -35.14
C SER A 11 6.74 -67.13 -35.44
N LEU A 12 6.48 -65.89 -35.02
CA LEU A 12 5.49 -65.01 -35.66
C LEU A 12 6.00 -63.57 -35.74
N SER A 13 5.70 -62.96 -36.89
CA SER A 13 6.16 -61.69 -37.46
C SER A 13 5.65 -60.42 -36.76
N ILE A 14 6.51 -59.39 -36.67
CA ILE A 14 6.19 -58.04 -36.15
C ILE A 14 5.91 -57.08 -37.33
N LEU A 15 4.73 -56.47 -37.36
CA LEU A 15 4.43 -55.27 -38.14
C LEU A 15 4.94 -54.04 -37.40
N GLY A 16 5.63 -53.14 -38.11
CA GLY A 16 6.14 -51.88 -37.58
C GLY A 16 5.02 -50.84 -37.36
N ILE A 17 5.09 -50.16 -36.21
CA ILE A 17 4.34 -48.94 -35.92
C ILE A 17 5.37 -47.83 -35.70
N SER A 18 5.30 -46.80 -36.54
CA SER A 18 6.07 -45.56 -36.45
C SER A 18 5.62 -44.74 -35.22
N ALA A 19 6.54 -44.50 -34.29
CA ALA A 19 6.32 -43.64 -33.13
C ALA A 19 6.44 -42.16 -33.53
N PHE A 20 5.35 -41.40 -33.39
CA PHE A 20 5.40 -39.94 -33.36
C PHE A 20 5.94 -39.49 -32.00
N SER A 21 7.05 -38.76 -31.99
CA SER A 21 7.66 -38.19 -30.78
C SER A 21 6.82 -37.03 -30.24
N LEU A 22 6.23 -37.22 -29.07
CA LEU A 22 5.49 -36.21 -28.31
C LEU A 22 6.48 -35.46 -27.37
N SER A 23 7.32 -34.57 -27.91
CA SER A 23 8.34 -33.87 -27.09
C SER A 23 8.32 -32.34 -27.14
N ALA A 24 7.31 -31.72 -27.76
CA ALA A 24 7.29 -30.26 -27.94
C ALA A 24 6.28 -29.48 -27.06
N GLN A 25 5.44 -30.13 -26.24
CA GLN A 25 4.39 -29.43 -25.46
C GLN A 25 4.70 -29.23 -23.96
N THR A 26 5.72 -29.88 -23.41
CA THR A 26 6.06 -29.74 -21.98
C THR A 26 6.90 -28.50 -21.67
N ALA A 27 7.67 -28.00 -22.63
CA ALA A 27 8.54 -26.84 -22.46
C ALA A 27 7.78 -25.49 -22.39
N SER A 28 6.58 -25.40 -22.97
CA SER A 28 5.77 -24.16 -23.02
C SER A 28 4.96 -23.93 -21.74
N LEU A 29 4.52 -25.00 -21.08
CA LEU A 29 3.81 -24.89 -19.80
C LEU A 29 4.77 -24.53 -18.65
N SER A 30 5.98 -25.11 -18.63
CA SER A 30 6.98 -24.79 -17.60
C SER A 30 7.48 -23.35 -17.69
N THR A 31 7.60 -22.79 -18.91
CA THR A 31 7.92 -21.36 -19.11
C THR A 31 6.75 -20.46 -18.70
N PHE A 32 5.50 -20.84 -18.97
CA PHE A 32 4.32 -20.09 -18.49
C PHE A 32 4.25 -20.01 -16.96
N TRP A 33 4.48 -21.13 -16.26
CA TRP A 33 4.46 -21.16 -14.80
C TRP A 33 5.69 -20.49 -14.16
N GLN A 34 6.86 -20.50 -14.83
CA GLN A 34 8.01 -19.71 -14.37
C GLN A 34 7.85 -18.21 -14.64
N GLN A 35 7.20 -17.82 -15.75
CA GLN A 35 6.89 -16.43 -16.06
C GLN A 35 5.79 -15.87 -15.14
N ALA A 36 4.85 -16.72 -14.69
CA ALA A 36 3.84 -16.37 -13.68
C ALA A 36 4.42 -16.17 -12.27
N LYS A 37 5.50 -16.88 -11.90
CA LYS A 37 6.15 -16.75 -10.58
C LYS A 37 6.99 -15.47 -10.40
N GLY A 38 7.25 -14.71 -11.47
CA GLY A 38 7.99 -13.44 -11.42
C GLY A 38 7.13 -12.19 -11.57
N ARG A 39 5.80 -12.34 -11.65
CA ARG A 39 4.86 -11.23 -11.87
C ARG A 39 4.26 -10.76 -10.55
N GLY A 40 4.31 -9.44 -10.34
CA GLY A 40 3.64 -8.78 -9.23
C GLY A 40 2.31 -8.17 -9.67
N ALA A 41 1.73 -7.33 -8.83
CA ALA A 41 0.52 -6.57 -9.18
C ALA A 41 0.59 -5.17 -8.58
N VAL A 42 -0.07 -4.22 -9.25
CA VAL A 42 -0.31 -2.88 -8.70
C VAL A 42 -1.80 -2.61 -8.76
N PHE A 43 -2.34 -2.08 -7.68
CA PHE A 43 -3.75 -1.73 -7.55
C PHE A 43 -3.87 -0.24 -7.30
N VAL A 44 -4.81 0.40 -7.97
CA VAL A 44 -5.21 1.80 -7.72
C VAL A 44 -6.71 1.85 -7.57
N MET A 45 -7.22 2.78 -6.78
CA MET A 45 -8.65 2.90 -6.53
C MET A 45 -9.16 4.24 -7.04
N THR A 46 -10.34 4.23 -7.67
CA THR A 46 -11.05 5.46 -8.02
C THR A 46 -11.59 6.13 -6.75
N ASN A 47 -12.28 7.26 -6.90
CA ASN A 47 -13.07 7.81 -5.80
C ASN A 47 -14.43 8.31 -6.29
N ASP A 48 -15.01 7.62 -7.26
CA ASP A 48 -16.22 8.09 -7.93
C ASP A 48 -17.45 7.99 -7.01
N ALA A 49 -18.26 9.07 -7.00
CA ALA A 49 -19.39 9.22 -6.09
C ALA A 49 -20.57 8.30 -6.41
N GLY A 50 -20.64 7.78 -7.64
CA GLY A 50 -21.64 6.84 -8.11
C GLY A 50 -21.19 5.39 -8.02
N LYS A 51 -19.91 5.11 -8.30
CA LYS A 51 -19.36 3.75 -8.36
C LYS A 51 -17.85 3.73 -8.08
N ASN A 52 -17.43 3.20 -6.93
CA ASN A 52 -16.01 3.05 -6.64
C ASN A 52 -15.45 1.72 -7.20
N GLU A 53 -14.23 1.76 -7.72
CA GLU A 53 -13.60 0.64 -8.41
C GLU A 53 -12.12 0.53 -8.04
N VAL A 54 -11.61 -0.69 -8.01
CA VAL A 54 -10.17 -0.99 -7.98
C VAL A 54 -9.74 -1.38 -9.39
N ILE A 55 -8.75 -0.68 -9.94
CA ILE A 55 -8.08 -1.04 -11.19
C ILE A 55 -6.80 -1.80 -10.83
N ALA A 56 -6.67 -3.01 -11.36
CA ALA A 56 -5.51 -3.86 -11.17
C ALA A 56 -4.64 -3.89 -12.42
N TYR A 57 -3.33 -3.89 -12.20
CA TYR A 57 -2.30 -4.02 -13.23
C TYR A 57 -1.45 -5.26 -12.96
N ASP A 58 -1.14 -6.01 -14.02
CA ASP A 58 -0.05 -6.97 -14.00
C ASP A 58 1.28 -6.23 -14.00
N ARG A 59 2.14 -6.53 -13.01
CA ARG A 59 3.51 -6.01 -12.96
C ARG A 59 4.47 -7.03 -13.56
N ALA A 60 5.11 -6.67 -14.66
CA ALA A 60 6.18 -7.46 -15.25
C ALA A 60 7.47 -7.40 -14.41
N THR A 61 8.40 -8.34 -14.66
CA THR A 61 9.67 -8.43 -13.91
C THR A 61 10.57 -7.20 -14.04
N ASN A 62 10.40 -6.42 -15.10
CA ASN A 62 11.10 -5.15 -15.37
C ASN A 62 10.36 -3.93 -14.77
N GLY A 63 9.26 -4.14 -14.04
CA GLY A 63 8.48 -3.09 -13.40
C GLY A 63 7.37 -2.46 -14.24
N SER A 64 7.28 -2.77 -15.54
CA SER A 64 6.24 -2.21 -16.39
C SER A 64 4.86 -2.77 -16.04
N LEU A 65 3.83 -1.93 -16.14
CA LEU A 65 2.45 -2.27 -15.83
C LEU A 65 1.62 -2.49 -17.09
N THR A 66 0.69 -3.44 -17.04
CA THR A 66 -0.37 -3.65 -18.04
C THR A 66 -1.70 -3.80 -17.31
N GLU A 67 -2.71 -3.03 -17.68
CA GLU A 67 -4.03 -3.12 -17.03
C GLU A 67 -4.58 -4.54 -17.22
N ALA A 68 -4.92 -5.18 -16.11
CA ALA A 68 -5.38 -6.57 -16.07
C ALA A 68 -6.90 -6.65 -15.86
N GLY A 69 -7.49 -5.70 -15.12
CA GLY A 69 -8.92 -5.66 -14.90
C GLY A 69 -9.37 -4.54 -13.98
N ARG A 70 -10.68 -4.34 -13.91
CA ARG A 70 -11.36 -3.38 -13.04
C ARG A 70 -12.41 -4.11 -12.22
N TYR A 71 -12.47 -3.80 -10.94
CA TYR A 71 -13.26 -4.56 -9.96
C TYR A 71 -14.09 -3.60 -9.13
N ASP A 72 -15.40 -3.79 -9.15
CA ASP A 72 -16.34 -3.01 -8.35
C ASP A 72 -16.07 -3.26 -6.86
N THR A 73 -15.99 -2.19 -6.08
CA THR A 73 -15.98 -2.32 -4.61
C THR A 73 -17.37 -2.61 -4.07
N ASP A 74 -18.41 -2.52 -4.90
CA ASP A 74 -19.82 -2.52 -4.47
C ASP A 74 -20.11 -1.38 -3.46
N GLY A 75 -19.29 -0.33 -3.49
CA GLY A 75 -19.40 0.88 -2.69
C GLY A 75 -19.28 2.14 -3.55
N ARG A 76 -19.30 3.29 -2.87
CA ARG A 76 -19.18 4.62 -3.49
C ARG A 76 -18.05 5.41 -2.83
N GLY A 77 -17.26 6.08 -3.65
CA GLY A 77 -16.26 7.06 -3.21
C GLY A 77 -16.95 8.35 -2.78
N SER A 78 -16.19 9.31 -2.27
CA SER A 78 -16.74 10.62 -1.90
C SER A 78 -16.94 11.56 -3.11
N GLY A 79 -16.40 11.21 -4.28
CA GLY A 79 -16.30 12.10 -5.44
C GLY A 79 -15.12 13.06 -5.33
N GLY A 80 -15.04 14.02 -6.25
CA GLY A 80 -13.94 14.98 -6.32
C GLY A 80 -12.75 14.47 -7.12
N VAL A 81 -11.94 15.38 -7.65
CA VAL A 81 -10.90 15.08 -8.66
C VAL A 81 -9.47 15.17 -8.13
N THR A 82 -9.21 16.05 -7.16
CA THR A 82 -7.87 16.30 -6.63
C THR A 82 -7.84 15.99 -5.14
N ASP A 83 -7.09 14.94 -4.76
CA ASP A 83 -6.95 14.43 -3.39
C ASP A 83 -8.23 14.48 -2.52
N PRO A 84 -9.35 13.92 -2.97
CA PRO A 84 -10.63 14.11 -2.29
C PRO A 84 -10.72 13.49 -0.89
N LEU A 85 -9.85 12.52 -0.54
CA LEU A 85 -9.81 11.97 0.82
C LEU A 85 -8.85 12.70 1.73
N GLU A 86 -7.86 13.41 1.16
CA GLU A 86 -6.76 14.06 1.90
C GLU A 86 -6.16 13.09 2.95
N ALA A 87 -5.99 11.83 2.53
CA ALA A 87 -5.57 10.71 3.37
C ALA A 87 -4.83 9.62 2.60
N GLN A 88 -3.88 8.95 3.28
CA GLN A 88 -3.15 7.77 2.82
C GLN A 88 -3.70 6.49 3.46
N GLY A 89 -3.74 5.40 2.68
CA GLY A 89 -4.14 4.07 3.16
C GLY A 89 -5.61 3.71 2.88
N SER A 90 -6.25 4.43 1.95
CA SER A 90 -7.60 4.12 1.46
C SER A 90 -7.66 2.81 0.67
N LEU A 91 -6.51 2.36 0.16
CA LEU A 91 -6.31 1.06 -0.47
C LEU A 91 -5.09 0.38 0.19
N THR A 92 -5.33 -0.66 0.99
CA THR A 92 -4.28 -1.29 1.82
C THR A 92 -4.25 -2.79 1.59
N LEU A 93 -3.06 -3.35 1.32
CA LEU A 93 -2.84 -4.80 1.31
C LEU A 93 -2.67 -5.32 2.74
N SER A 94 -3.15 -6.53 2.98
CA SER A 94 -2.76 -7.32 4.14
C SER A 94 -1.28 -7.69 4.08
N GLN A 95 -0.65 -7.96 5.23
CA GLN A 95 0.78 -8.29 5.33
C GLN A 95 1.23 -9.47 4.47
N ASP A 96 0.37 -10.45 4.23
CA ASP A 96 0.66 -11.60 3.37
C ASP A 96 0.26 -11.37 1.90
N HIS A 97 -0.23 -10.18 1.59
CA HIS A 97 -0.74 -9.72 0.30
C HIS A 97 -1.89 -10.57 -0.26
N SER A 98 -2.56 -11.36 0.57
CA SER A 98 -3.67 -12.24 0.15
C SER A 98 -5.03 -11.54 0.17
N ILE A 99 -5.12 -10.43 0.90
CA ILE A 99 -6.31 -9.58 1.05
C ILE A 99 -5.97 -8.13 0.70
N LEU A 100 -6.92 -7.43 0.06
CA LEU A 100 -6.89 -6.00 -0.23
C LEU A 100 -8.13 -5.32 0.38
N PHE A 101 -7.93 -4.26 1.15
CA PHE A 101 -8.96 -3.43 1.76
C PHE A 101 -9.15 -2.16 0.95
N ALA A 102 -10.40 -1.82 0.61
CA ALA A 102 -10.77 -0.62 -0.14
C ALA A 102 -11.77 0.21 0.67
N ALA A 103 -11.41 1.46 0.98
CA ALA A 103 -12.25 2.38 1.72
C ALA A 103 -13.24 3.11 0.79
N ASN A 104 -14.54 2.97 1.05
CA ASN A 104 -15.59 3.61 0.28
C ASN A 104 -16.16 4.81 1.06
N ALA A 105 -15.43 5.92 1.05
CA ALA A 105 -15.73 7.10 1.86
C ALA A 105 -17.19 7.59 1.71
N GLY A 106 -17.73 7.65 0.49
CA GLY A 106 -19.09 8.15 0.25
C GLY A 106 -20.21 7.18 0.66
N SER A 107 -19.89 5.92 0.91
CA SER A 107 -20.85 4.90 1.35
C SER A 107 -20.60 4.32 2.75
N GLY A 108 -19.56 4.79 3.44
CA GLY A 108 -19.34 4.48 4.87
C GLY A 108 -18.93 3.03 5.15
N ASN A 109 -18.30 2.34 4.20
CA ASN A 109 -17.92 0.92 4.35
C ASN A 109 -16.53 0.63 3.80
N ILE A 110 -15.98 -0.51 4.22
CA ILE A 110 -14.76 -1.12 3.69
C ILE A 110 -15.15 -2.34 2.87
N SER A 111 -14.66 -2.40 1.64
CA SER A 111 -14.72 -3.59 0.81
C SER A 111 -13.45 -4.40 0.96
N VAL A 112 -13.58 -5.72 1.05
CA VAL A 112 -12.46 -6.64 1.21
C VAL A 112 -12.41 -7.55 -0.01
N PHE A 113 -11.26 -7.60 -0.66
CA PHE A 113 -11.01 -8.48 -1.79
C PHE A 113 -10.02 -9.56 -1.42
N SER A 114 -10.25 -10.79 -1.87
CA SER A 114 -9.18 -11.79 -1.99
C SER A 114 -8.33 -11.48 -3.21
N VAL A 115 -7.02 -11.58 -3.05
CA VAL A 115 -6.01 -11.24 -4.04
C VAL A 115 -5.33 -12.51 -4.55
N ARG A 116 -5.27 -12.67 -5.88
CA ARG A 116 -4.52 -13.72 -6.57
C ARG A 116 -3.79 -13.12 -7.76
N SER A 117 -2.53 -12.72 -7.54
CA SER A 117 -1.80 -11.87 -8.47
C SER A 117 -2.60 -10.58 -8.72
N SER A 118 -2.87 -10.19 -9.96
CA SER A 118 -3.71 -9.04 -10.32
C SER A 118 -5.22 -9.34 -10.29
N ASN A 119 -5.62 -10.57 -10.01
CA ASN A 119 -7.04 -10.93 -9.93
C ASN A 119 -7.59 -10.64 -8.54
N LEU A 120 -8.72 -9.93 -8.51
CA LEU A 120 -9.44 -9.61 -7.28
C LEU A 120 -10.80 -10.29 -7.26
N VAL A 121 -11.19 -10.79 -6.10
CA VAL A 121 -12.54 -11.29 -5.83
C VAL A 121 -13.08 -10.56 -4.61
N LEU A 122 -14.16 -9.79 -4.77
CA LEU A 122 -14.84 -9.16 -3.64
C LEU A 122 -15.41 -10.26 -2.72
N VAL A 123 -14.90 -10.34 -1.49
CA VAL A 123 -15.27 -11.38 -0.52
C VAL A 123 -16.18 -10.85 0.58
N SER A 124 -16.05 -9.56 0.93
CA SER A 124 -16.93 -8.94 1.92
C SER A 124 -17.02 -7.43 1.77
N LYS A 125 -18.05 -6.86 2.39
CA LYS A 125 -18.24 -5.43 2.54
C LYS A 125 -18.82 -5.17 3.92
N THR A 126 -18.15 -4.35 4.72
CA THR A 126 -18.51 -4.13 6.13
C THR A 126 -18.61 -2.63 6.42
N PRO A 127 -19.67 -2.17 7.11
CA PRO A 127 -19.72 -0.79 7.60
C PRO A 127 -18.47 -0.44 8.41
N SER A 128 -17.91 0.75 8.21
CA SER A 128 -16.65 1.16 8.85
C SER A 128 -16.78 1.43 10.36
N GLY A 129 -18.01 1.42 10.89
CA GLY A 129 -18.30 1.81 12.28
C GLY A 129 -18.23 3.32 12.53
N GLY A 130 -18.01 4.12 11.48
CA GLY A 130 -17.99 5.58 11.51
C GLY A 130 -18.58 6.16 10.22
N SER A 131 -18.13 7.37 9.86
CA SER A 131 -18.54 8.06 8.62
C SER A 131 -17.32 8.45 7.81
N GLN A 132 -17.39 8.33 6.48
CA GLN A 132 -16.27 8.62 5.58
C GLN A 132 -14.99 7.88 5.97
N PRO A 133 -14.93 6.54 5.84
CA PRO A 133 -13.67 5.82 5.99
C PRO A 133 -12.67 6.30 4.95
N VAL A 134 -11.46 6.61 5.39
CA VAL A 134 -10.40 7.15 4.54
C VAL A 134 -9.12 6.34 4.55
N ALA A 135 -8.89 5.52 5.60
CA ALA A 135 -7.69 4.70 5.66
C ALA A 135 -7.86 3.43 6.49
N VAL A 136 -7.05 2.42 6.19
CA VAL A 136 -7.03 1.12 6.88
C VAL A 136 -5.60 0.75 7.25
N ALA A 137 -5.39 0.36 8.51
CA ALA A 137 -4.17 -0.31 8.97
C ALA A 137 -4.47 -1.77 9.35
N GLN A 138 -3.58 -2.71 8.99
CA GLN A 138 -3.76 -4.13 9.26
C GLN A 138 -2.47 -4.80 9.76
N LEU A 139 -2.61 -5.71 10.73
CA LEU A 139 -1.55 -6.57 11.28
C LEU A 139 -2.17 -7.87 11.78
N GLY A 140 -1.74 -9.03 11.26
CA GLY A 140 -2.33 -10.32 11.65
C GLY A 140 -3.85 -10.34 11.44
N ASN A 141 -4.63 -10.57 12.49
CA ASN A 141 -6.10 -10.51 12.42
C ASN A 141 -6.69 -9.16 12.86
N LEU A 142 -5.87 -8.16 13.20
CA LEU A 142 -6.33 -6.84 13.59
C LEU A 142 -6.42 -5.92 12.37
N VAL A 143 -7.56 -5.22 12.26
CA VAL A 143 -7.81 -4.20 11.25
C VAL A 143 -8.36 -2.97 11.95
N TYR A 144 -7.77 -1.81 11.72
CA TYR A 144 -8.26 -0.53 12.21
C TYR A 144 -8.65 0.36 11.04
N VAL A 145 -9.84 0.94 11.11
CA VAL A 145 -10.38 1.83 10.09
C VAL A 145 -10.41 3.25 10.63
N LEU A 146 -9.74 4.16 9.93
CA LEU A 146 -9.80 5.59 10.18
C LEU A 146 -10.97 6.19 9.42
N ASN A 147 -11.87 6.84 10.15
CA ASN A 147 -13.01 7.58 9.63
C ASN A 147 -12.79 9.08 9.85
N SER A 148 -12.91 9.88 8.79
CA SER A 148 -12.68 11.33 8.86
C SER A 148 -13.97 12.14 9.03
N GLY A 149 -15.13 11.56 8.75
CA GLY A 149 -16.41 12.25 8.81
C GLY A 149 -16.83 12.58 10.25
N GLY A 150 -17.25 13.82 10.48
CA GLY A 150 -17.72 14.27 11.80
C GLY A 150 -16.57 14.49 12.79
N ALA A 151 -16.64 13.82 13.94
CA ALA A 151 -15.66 13.95 15.02
C ALA A 151 -14.29 13.30 14.72
N GLY A 152 -14.17 12.51 13.66
CA GLY A 152 -12.98 11.69 13.40
C GLY A 152 -12.85 10.54 14.41
N ASN A 153 -12.74 9.30 13.94
CA ASN A 153 -12.52 8.17 14.84
C ASN A 153 -11.74 7.04 14.19
N VAL A 154 -11.21 6.16 15.04
CA VAL A 154 -10.68 4.85 14.67
C VAL A 154 -11.62 3.78 15.21
N VAL A 155 -11.94 2.79 14.39
CA VAL A 155 -12.71 1.61 14.78
C VAL A 155 -11.92 0.33 14.52
N GLY A 156 -11.80 -0.52 15.53
CA GLY A 156 -11.11 -1.81 15.46
C GLY A 156 -12.02 -2.98 15.06
N PHE A 157 -11.47 -3.88 14.25
CA PHE A 157 -12.10 -5.09 13.75
C PHE A 157 -11.15 -6.29 13.85
N HIS A 158 -11.72 -7.48 14.02
CA HIS A 158 -11.04 -8.73 13.72
C HIS A 158 -11.35 -9.17 12.29
N LEU A 159 -10.31 -9.44 11.52
CA LEU A 159 -10.40 -10.15 10.25
C LEU A 159 -10.50 -11.66 10.53
N ASP A 160 -11.59 -12.29 10.12
CA ASP A 160 -11.74 -13.73 10.24
C ASP A 160 -11.22 -14.49 9.01
N LEU A 161 -11.18 -15.83 9.11
CA LEU A 161 -10.70 -16.71 8.04
C LEU A 161 -11.55 -16.64 6.75
N GLY A 162 -12.77 -16.10 6.82
CA GLY A 162 -13.64 -15.86 5.68
C GLY A 162 -13.46 -14.46 5.09
N ALA A 163 -12.41 -13.73 5.51
CA ALA A 163 -12.13 -12.34 5.13
C ALA A 163 -13.29 -11.37 5.47
N GLN A 164 -14.02 -11.65 6.54
CA GLN A 164 -15.04 -10.75 7.07
C GLN A 164 -14.44 -9.89 8.19
N LEU A 165 -14.78 -8.60 8.19
CA LEU A 165 -14.45 -7.70 9.30
C LEU A 165 -15.51 -7.80 10.38
N LYS A 166 -15.12 -8.23 11.58
CA LYS A 166 -15.98 -8.33 12.76
C LYS A 166 -15.62 -7.23 13.74
N PRO A 167 -16.53 -6.28 14.05
CA PRO A 167 -16.23 -5.20 14.98
C PRO A 167 -15.75 -5.74 16.34
N ILE A 168 -14.68 -5.14 16.87
CA ILE A 168 -14.22 -5.40 18.23
C ILE A 168 -15.06 -4.53 19.17
N LYS A 169 -15.71 -5.16 20.14
CA LYS A 169 -16.55 -4.45 21.11
C LYS A 169 -15.70 -3.43 21.87
N ASN A 170 -16.18 -2.19 21.98
CA ASN A 170 -15.51 -1.07 22.65
C ASN A 170 -14.15 -0.68 22.05
N ALA A 171 -13.87 -1.01 20.79
CA ALA A 171 -12.65 -0.60 20.08
C ALA A 171 -12.85 0.65 19.21
N THR A 172 -13.69 1.58 19.65
CA THR A 172 -13.84 2.89 19.01
C THR A 172 -13.09 3.93 19.82
N ALA A 173 -12.17 4.64 19.18
CA ALA A 173 -11.44 5.75 19.79
C ALA A 173 -11.61 7.02 18.93
N PHE A 174 -11.92 8.14 19.56
CA PHE A 174 -12.03 9.44 18.89
C PHE A 174 -10.65 10.12 18.84
N LEU A 175 -10.43 10.93 17.80
CA LEU A 175 -9.19 11.69 17.63
C LEU A 175 -9.19 12.95 18.50
N THR A 176 -8.00 13.50 18.75
CA THR A 176 -7.82 14.61 19.70
C THR A 176 -8.60 15.86 19.32
N ALA A 177 -8.58 16.21 18.03
CA ALA A 177 -9.18 17.46 17.55
C ALA A 177 -10.71 17.42 17.55
N ASN A 178 -11.30 16.21 17.62
CA ASN A 178 -12.74 15.98 17.54
C ASN A 178 -13.40 16.67 16.32
N VAL A 179 -12.65 16.80 15.23
CA VAL A 179 -13.05 17.36 13.93
C VAL A 179 -12.45 16.52 12.80
N THR A 180 -12.96 16.69 11.59
CA THR A 180 -12.38 16.10 10.39
C THR A 180 -10.91 16.54 10.22
N GLY A 181 -10.00 15.59 10.05
CA GLY A 181 -8.57 15.89 9.93
C GLY A 181 -7.61 14.70 10.04
N GLY A 182 -8.09 13.52 10.43
CA GLY A 182 -7.32 12.28 10.37
C GLY A 182 -6.91 11.95 8.93
N ALA A 183 -5.62 11.75 8.69
CA ALA A 183 -5.05 11.66 7.34
C ALA A 183 -4.25 10.39 7.06
N SER A 184 -3.70 9.75 8.08
CA SER A 184 -2.99 8.48 7.91
C SER A 184 -3.09 7.67 9.18
N ILE A 185 -3.00 6.36 9.04
CA ILE A 185 -3.05 5.40 10.14
C ILE A 185 -2.01 4.31 9.92
N SER A 186 -1.23 3.99 10.95
CA SER A 186 -0.21 2.94 10.87
C SER A 186 -0.10 2.16 12.17
N LEU A 187 -0.02 0.83 12.06
CA LEU A 187 0.27 -0.08 13.17
C LEU A 187 1.77 -0.33 13.27
N SER A 188 2.28 -0.38 14.51
CA SER A 188 3.67 -0.77 14.76
C SER A 188 3.88 -2.25 14.41
N PRO A 189 5.07 -2.67 13.92
CA PRO A 189 5.31 -4.05 13.51
C PRO A 189 5.14 -5.08 14.63
N ASP A 190 5.33 -4.64 15.89
CA ASP A 190 5.11 -5.45 17.09
C ASP A 190 3.65 -5.45 17.59
N GLY A 191 2.76 -4.71 16.92
CA GLY A 191 1.34 -4.61 17.22
C GLY A 191 1.00 -3.91 18.53
N ARG A 192 1.93 -3.17 19.14
CA ARG A 192 1.70 -2.50 20.43
C ARG A 192 1.15 -1.09 20.30
N PHE A 193 1.37 -0.42 19.17
CA PHE A 193 0.94 0.95 18.95
C PHE A 193 0.25 1.14 17.61
N LEU A 194 -0.75 2.00 17.62
CA LEU A 194 -1.40 2.54 16.44
C LEU A 194 -1.19 4.05 16.44
N LEU A 195 -0.65 4.60 15.35
CA LEU A 195 -0.49 6.03 15.15
C LEU A 195 -1.49 6.56 14.14
N VAL A 196 -2.03 7.75 14.41
CA VAL A 196 -2.88 8.51 13.49
C VAL A 196 -2.34 9.92 13.35
N THR A 197 -2.20 10.44 12.14
CA THR A 197 -1.87 11.85 11.90
C THR A 197 -3.14 12.69 11.78
N GLU A 198 -3.18 13.82 12.48
CA GLU A 198 -4.25 14.82 12.38
C GLU A 198 -3.72 16.10 11.71
N ARG A 199 -4.01 16.28 10.43
CA ARG A 199 -3.48 17.41 9.63
C ARG A 199 -3.86 18.77 10.18
N LEU A 200 -5.13 18.95 10.56
CA LEU A 200 -5.63 20.25 11.00
C LEU A 200 -5.16 20.63 12.40
N ALA A 201 -4.94 19.65 13.27
CA ALA A 201 -4.43 19.87 14.63
C ALA A 201 -2.90 19.83 14.72
N ASN A 202 -2.23 19.34 13.67
CA ASN A 202 -0.80 19.09 13.63
C ASN A 202 -0.30 18.13 14.72
N ASN A 203 -1.11 17.12 15.03
CA ASN A 203 -0.83 16.11 16.03
C ASN A 203 -0.56 14.74 15.39
N ILE A 204 0.17 13.92 16.13
CA ILE A 204 0.30 12.49 15.93
C ILE A 204 -0.33 11.81 17.16
N ASP A 205 -1.54 11.32 17.00
CA ASP A 205 -2.27 10.59 18.02
C ASP A 205 -1.73 9.17 18.13
N ALA A 206 -1.33 8.77 19.33
CA ALA A 206 -0.86 7.43 19.62
C ALA A 206 -1.86 6.68 20.51
N PHE A 207 -2.20 5.47 20.10
CA PHE A 207 -3.03 4.56 20.88
C PHE A 207 -2.23 3.30 21.19
N ARG A 208 -2.22 2.89 22.46
CA ARG A 208 -1.75 1.56 22.82
C ARG A 208 -2.78 0.54 22.34
N VAL A 209 -2.32 -0.47 21.62
CA VAL A 209 -3.15 -1.61 21.22
C VAL A 209 -3.11 -2.66 22.33
N ASN A 210 -4.27 -3.01 22.86
CA ASN A 210 -4.40 -4.04 23.88
C ASN A 210 -4.42 -5.44 23.25
N PRO A 211 -4.10 -6.51 24.01
CA PRO A 211 -4.09 -7.87 23.48
C PRO A 211 -5.42 -8.36 22.88
N ASP A 212 -6.55 -7.78 23.30
CA ASP A 212 -7.89 -8.05 22.75
C ASP A 212 -8.23 -7.19 21.52
N GLY A 213 -7.29 -6.38 21.04
CA GLY A 213 -7.45 -5.47 19.91
C GLY A 213 -8.18 -4.15 20.25
N THR A 214 -8.58 -3.93 21.50
CA THR A 214 -9.09 -2.61 21.91
C THR A 214 -7.97 -1.57 21.96
N LEU A 215 -8.34 -0.29 21.87
CA LEU A 215 -7.39 0.83 21.98
C LEU A 215 -7.42 1.40 23.40
N GLY A 216 -6.23 1.64 23.97
CA GLY A 216 -6.07 2.39 25.20
C GLY A 216 -6.38 3.88 25.03
N PRO A 217 -6.31 4.67 26.12
CA PRO A 217 -6.47 6.12 26.04
C PRO A 217 -5.49 6.76 25.06
N ILE A 218 -5.96 7.82 24.41
CA ILE A 218 -5.18 8.58 23.45
C ILE A 218 -3.98 9.27 24.12
N VAL A 219 -2.83 9.22 23.46
CA VAL A 219 -1.64 9.98 23.81
C VAL A 219 -1.33 10.93 22.67
N VAL A 220 -1.55 12.22 22.93
CA VAL A 220 -1.41 13.27 21.92
C VAL A 220 0.05 13.69 21.84
N ASN A 221 0.65 13.56 20.65
CA ASN A 221 1.99 14.07 20.39
C ASN A 221 1.89 15.24 19.41
N ALA A 222 2.09 16.46 19.90
CA ALA A 222 2.20 17.61 19.02
C ALA A 222 3.42 17.47 18.13
N ASN A 223 3.27 17.60 16.81
CA ASN A 223 4.41 17.60 15.92
C ASN A 223 5.09 18.98 15.95
N PRO A 224 6.39 19.07 16.29
CA PRO A 224 7.11 20.34 16.23
C PRO A 224 7.26 20.87 14.80
N ALA A 225 7.18 20.01 13.78
CA ALA A 225 7.16 20.40 12.38
C ALA A 225 5.73 20.78 11.94
N PRO A 226 5.54 21.86 11.16
CA PRO A 226 4.24 22.22 10.66
C PRO A 226 3.78 21.29 9.54
N GLY A 227 2.49 20.93 9.55
CA GLY A 227 1.82 20.25 8.44
C GLY A 227 1.93 18.73 8.47
N THR A 228 1.88 18.11 9.64
CA THR A 228 1.84 16.65 9.80
C THR A 228 0.84 16.01 8.84
N PHE A 229 1.30 15.08 7.98
CA PHE A 229 0.51 14.56 6.87
C PHE A 229 0.38 13.03 6.91
N SER A 230 1.36 12.24 6.45
CA SER A 230 1.37 10.77 6.62
C SER A 230 2.16 10.31 7.84
N VAL A 231 1.86 9.09 8.29
CA VAL A 231 2.72 8.28 9.16
C VAL A 231 2.79 6.86 8.64
N ALA A 232 4.00 6.28 8.65
CA ALA A 232 4.22 4.86 8.41
C ALA A 232 5.30 4.33 9.37
N PHE A 233 5.12 3.12 9.88
CA PHE A 233 6.17 2.43 10.63
C PHE A 233 7.17 1.74 9.69
N ALA A 234 8.46 1.98 9.92
CA ALA A 234 9.53 1.17 9.36
C ALA A 234 9.56 -0.22 10.03
N PRO A 235 10.16 -1.25 9.39
CA PRO A 235 10.25 -2.61 9.95
C PRO A 235 10.93 -2.68 11.32
N ASP A 236 11.81 -1.73 11.64
CA ASP A 236 12.52 -1.64 12.92
C ASP A 236 11.70 -0.94 14.04
N GLY A 237 10.44 -0.57 13.74
CA GLY A 237 9.51 0.06 14.67
C GLY A 237 9.64 1.57 14.81
N LYS A 238 10.46 2.25 13.99
CA LYS A 238 10.47 3.72 13.95
C LYS A 238 9.28 4.23 13.16
N ALA A 239 8.63 5.27 13.67
CA ALA A 239 7.59 5.96 12.91
C ALA A 239 8.26 7.01 12.01
N ILE A 240 7.92 7.00 10.72
CA ILE A 240 8.34 7.99 9.74
C ILE A 240 7.13 8.84 9.38
N VAL A 241 7.27 10.16 9.46
CA VAL A 241 6.18 11.12 9.30
C VAL A 241 6.55 12.13 8.23
N SER A 242 5.65 12.36 7.28
CA SER A 242 5.79 13.43 6.28
C SER A 242 5.09 14.70 6.72
N GLU A 243 5.67 15.83 6.35
CA GLU A 243 5.23 17.16 6.78
C GLU A 243 5.09 18.09 5.57
N THR A 244 3.91 18.70 5.46
CA THR A 244 3.51 19.66 4.44
C THR A 244 3.45 21.06 5.05
N GLY A 245 4.60 21.71 5.19
CA GLY A 245 4.64 23.10 5.64
C GLY A 245 3.93 24.07 4.68
N ALA A 246 3.86 25.35 5.07
CA ALA A 246 3.15 26.37 4.31
C ALA A 246 3.62 26.48 2.85
N ALA A 247 2.65 26.58 1.93
CA ALA A 247 2.94 26.72 0.50
C ALA A 247 3.86 27.92 0.22
N GLY A 248 4.88 27.71 -0.61
CA GLY A 248 5.84 28.75 -1.01
C GLY A 248 6.93 29.09 0.03
N ALA A 249 6.88 28.51 1.23
CA ALA A 249 7.98 28.64 2.18
C ALA A 249 9.16 27.73 1.79
N THR A 250 10.38 28.26 1.92
CA THR A 250 11.62 27.52 1.62
C THR A 250 11.74 26.31 2.56
N ASN A 251 11.97 25.11 2.00
CA ASN A 251 12.10 23.86 2.75
C ASN A 251 10.88 23.51 3.63
N ALA A 252 9.68 23.98 3.24
CA ALA A 252 8.47 23.73 3.99
C ALA A 252 8.04 22.26 3.98
N SER A 253 8.37 21.52 2.93
CA SER A 253 8.15 20.07 2.86
C SER A 253 9.31 19.32 3.50
N ALA A 254 9.01 18.51 4.51
CA ALA A 254 10.00 17.82 5.31
C ALA A 254 9.54 16.42 5.73
N ILE A 255 10.46 15.65 6.29
CA ILE A 255 10.21 14.33 6.87
C ILE A 255 10.90 14.22 8.23
N SER A 256 10.23 13.58 9.17
CA SER A 256 10.76 13.29 10.51
C SER A 256 10.69 11.80 10.79
N SER A 257 11.53 11.35 11.72
CA SER A 257 11.47 9.99 12.27
C SER A 257 11.42 10.01 13.79
N TYR A 258 10.71 9.06 14.37
CA TYR A 258 10.45 9.01 15.81
C TYR A 258 10.60 7.60 16.37
N THR A 259 11.06 7.54 17.61
CA THR A 259 10.85 6.38 18.49
C THR A 259 9.55 6.52 19.25
N VAL A 260 8.86 5.41 19.50
CA VAL A 260 7.66 5.36 20.34
C VAL A 260 8.04 4.81 21.71
N GLY A 261 7.87 5.64 22.75
CA GLY A 261 8.05 5.25 24.14
C GLY A 261 6.97 4.26 24.61
N PRO A 262 7.20 3.52 25.70
CA PRO A 262 6.21 2.59 26.26
C PRO A 262 4.92 3.28 26.74
N ASP A 263 4.98 4.59 26.98
CA ASP A 263 3.84 5.45 27.33
C ASP A 263 3.15 6.06 26.09
N GLY A 264 3.56 5.69 24.87
CA GLY A 264 3.00 6.22 23.62
C GLY A 264 3.55 7.58 23.21
N LYS A 265 4.53 8.14 23.94
CA LYS A 265 5.16 9.41 23.56
C LYS A 265 6.18 9.23 22.44
N LEU A 266 6.18 10.17 21.50
CA LEU A 266 7.13 10.20 20.40
C LEU A 266 8.37 11.01 20.77
N THR A 267 9.55 10.43 20.51
CA THR A 267 10.83 11.15 20.60
C THR A 267 11.49 11.16 19.23
N ALA A 268 11.76 12.36 18.71
CA ALA A 268 12.37 12.53 17.40
C ALA A 268 13.79 11.93 17.36
N VAL A 269 14.07 11.20 16.28
CA VAL A 269 15.40 10.72 15.89
C VAL A 269 15.95 11.65 14.81
N SER A 270 15.14 11.95 13.79
CA SER A 270 15.37 13.01 12.82
C SER A 270 14.16 13.93 12.82
N GLN A 271 14.41 15.23 12.73
CA GLN A 271 13.36 16.24 12.83
C GLN A 271 13.45 17.18 11.63
N SER A 272 12.34 17.29 10.90
CA SER A 272 12.14 18.23 9.79
C SER A 272 13.27 18.20 8.77
N VAL A 273 13.66 17.00 8.33
CA VAL A 273 14.67 16.83 7.27
C VAL A 273 14.06 17.30 5.95
N PRO A 274 14.63 18.31 5.26
CA PRO A 274 14.01 18.88 4.06
C PRO A 274 13.86 17.87 2.93
N ALA A 275 12.64 17.77 2.36
CA ALA A 275 12.34 16.95 1.19
C ALA A 275 12.63 17.64 -0.15
N PHE A 276 12.73 18.97 -0.15
CA PHE A 276 13.00 19.82 -1.32
C PHE A 276 11.98 19.74 -2.48
N GLY A 277 10.92 18.95 -2.35
CA GLY A 277 9.73 19.03 -3.19
C GLY A 277 8.69 20.02 -2.65
N ASN A 278 7.60 20.20 -3.39
CA ASN A 278 6.47 21.04 -3.00
C ASN A 278 5.24 20.18 -2.71
N ALA A 279 4.50 20.54 -1.65
CA ALA A 279 3.35 19.79 -1.16
C ALA A 279 3.70 18.30 -1.01
N ASN A 280 4.71 18.00 -0.19
CA ASN A 280 4.96 16.65 0.29
C ASN A 280 3.66 16.10 0.89
N CYS A 281 3.21 14.94 0.43
CA CYS A 281 2.01 14.29 0.95
C CYS A 281 2.38 13.00 1.66
N TRP A 282 2.64 11.94 0.89
CA TRP A 282 2.61 10.59 1.43
C TRP A 282 3.95 9.89 1.27
N ASN A 283 4.22 8.91 2.13
CA ASN A 283 5.47 8.16 2.10
C ASN A 283 5.27 6.66 2.03
N ALA A 284 6.23 5.99 1.40
CA ALA A 284 6.32 4.53 1.34
C ALA A 284 7.74 4.08 1.70
N ILE A 285 7.84 3.07 2.55
CA ILE A 285 9.10 2.54 3.07
C ILE A 285 9.42 1.23 2.36
N THR A 286 10.67 0.99 1.99
CA THR A 286 11.07 -0.28 1.39
C THR A 286 10.91 -1.44 2.40
N PRO A 287 10.54 -2.65 1.97
CA PRO A 287 10.33 -3.79 2.87
C PRO A 287 11.56 -4.15 3.73
N ASP A 288 12.76 -3.87 3.24
CA ASP A 288 14.01 -4.06 3.97
C ASP A 288 14.35 -2.92 4.96
N GLY A 289 13.51 -1.89 5.01
CA GLY A 289 13.64 -0.74 5.90
C GLY A 289 14.82 0.17 5.58
N LYS A 290 15.42 0.08 4.39
CA LYS A 290 16.60 0.90 4.03
C LYS A 290 16.26 2.26 3.46
N TYR A 291 15.12 2.41 2.80
CA TYR A 291 14.75 3.65 2.12
C TYR A 291 13.31 4.05 2.41
N VAL A 292 13.06 5.35 2.42
CA VAL A 292 11.71 5.93 2.36
C VAL A 292 11.63 6.88 1.17
N TYR A 293 10.55 6.75 0.42
CA TYR A 293 10.20 7.61 -0.69
C TYR A 293 8.96 8.41 -0.37
N VAL A 294 8.92 9.63 -0.87
CA VAL A 294 7.92 10.64 -0.53
C VAL A 294 7.34 11.23 -1.80
N SER A 295 6.01 11.25 -1.95
CA SER A 295 5.34 11.92 -3.05
C SER A 295 5.24 13.43 -2.79
N ASN A 296 5.65 14.24 -3.77
CA ASN A 296 5.48 15.68 -3.74
C ASN A 296 4.43 16.10 -4.78
N ALA A 297 3.18 16.23 -4.35
CA ALA A 297 2.05 16.45 -5.25
C ALA A 297 2.14 17.79 -6.00
N GLY A 298 2.71 18.81 -5.38
CA GLY A 298 2.80 20.18 -5.93
C GLY A 298 3.97 20.41 -6.88
N SER A 299 4.92 19.47 -6.94
CA SER A 299 6.09 19.56 -7.83
C SER A 299 6.25 18.35 -8.77
N ASP A 300 5.28 17.43 -8.79
CA ASP A 300 5.31 16.21 -9.62
C ASP A 300 6.55 15.34 -9.39
N SER A 301 7.17 15.44 -8.21
CA SER A 301 8.47 14.83 -7.91
C SER A 301 8.37 13.80 -6.79
N ILE A 302 9.43 13.02 -6.64
CA ILE A 302 9.58 12.03 -5.58
C ILE A 302 10.87 12.35 -4.83
N SER A 303 10.76 12.46 -3.51
CA SER A 303 11.90 12.63 -2.63
C SER A 303 12.33 11.31 -1.98
N GLY A 304 13.62 11.15 -1.69
CA GLY A 304 14.18 9.89 -1.19
C GLY A 304 15.18 10.07 -0.06
N PHE A 305 15.08 9.21 0.95
CA PHE A 305 15.96 9.19 2.12
C PHE A 305 16.37 7.76 2.46
N ALA A 306 17.64 7.59 2.84
CA ALA A 306 18.11 6.38 3.49
C ALA A 306 17.73 6.40 4.98
N ILE A 307 17.36 5.24 5.50
CA ILE A 307 16.99 5.03 6.90
C ILE A 307 18.17 4.33 7.59
N GLY A 308 18.78 5.01 8.55
CA GLY A 308 19.83 4.45 9.39
C GLY A 308 19.28 3.38 10.34
N THR A 309 20.16 2.52 10.86
CA THR A 309 19.79 1.47 11.82
C THR A 309 19.23 2.00 13.15
N ASP A 310 19.50 3.27 13.45
CA ASP A 310 18.94 4.00 14.59
C ASP A 310 17.63 4.73 14.26
N GLY A 311 17.19 4.70 13.00
CA GLY A 311 16.04 5.43 12.49
C GLY A 311 16.37 6.81 11.92
N SER A 312 17.64 7.22 11.86
CA SER A 312 18.02 8.51 11.30
C SER A 312 17.74 8.58 9.80
N LEU A 313 17.30 9.74 9.32
CA LEU A 313 16.98 9.96 7.91
C LEU A 313 18.13 10.73 7.24
N THR A 314 18.72 10.12 6.22
CA THR A 314 19.79 10.75 5.42
C THR A 314 19.31 10.97 3.99
N PRO A 315 19.38 12.20 3.44
CA PRO A 315 19.04 12.46 2.05
C PRO A 315 19.76 11.56 1.05
N ILE A 316 19.03 11.05 0.04
CA ILE A 316 19.63 10.38 -1.11
C ILE A 316 19.92 11.44 -2.18
N GLY A 317 21.20 11.62 -2.53
CA GLY A 317 21.61 12.61 -3.52
C GLY A 317 21.19 14.02 -3.13
N SER A 318 20.45 14.71 -4.01
CA SER A 318 19.89 16.05 -3.75
C SER A 318 18.46 16.01 -3.17
N THR A 319 18.06 14.87 -2.63
CA THR A 319 16.74 14.54 -2.06
C THR A 319 15.60 14.41 -3.05
N VAL A 320 15.54 15.14 -4.17
CA VAL A 320 14.65 14.77 -5.29
C VAL A 320 15.32 13.67 -6.10
N VAL A 321 14.73 12.48 -6.09
CA VAL A 321 15.30 11.26 -6.70
C VAL A 321 14.52 10.78 -7.92
N GLY A 322 13.31 11.31 -8.15
CA GLY A 322 12.49 10.98 -9.31
C GLY A 322 11.56 12.12 -9.69
N ASN A 323 11.18 12.19 -10.96
CA ASN A 323 10.22 13.17 -11.48
C ASN A 323 9.22 12.49 -12.40
N ASN A 324 7.94 12.80 -12.23
CA ASN A 324 6.90 12.56 -13.22
C ASN A 324 6.83 13.77 -14.19
N PRO A 325 6.22 13.61 -15.38
CA PRO A 325 5.88 14.73 -16.26
C PRO A 325 5.08 15.82 -15.55
N ALA A 326 5.27 17.07 -15.97
CA ALA A 326 4.56 18.21 -15.40
C ALA A 326 3.02 18.07 -15.51
N GLY A 327 2.31 18.42 -14.44
CA GLY A 327 0.85 18.27 -14.32
C GLY A 327 0.40 16.87 -13.89
N SER A 328 1.31 16.03 -13.40
CA SER A 328 1.00 14.67 -12.98
C SER A 328 0.12 14.62 -11.73
N GLY A 329 0.35 15.51 -10.76
CA GLY A 329 -0.30 15.50 -9.45
C GLY A 329 0.01 14.20 -8.73
N ASN A 330 1.26 14.05 -8.26
CA ASN A 330 1.77 12.85 -7.59
C ASN A 330 1.03 12.64 -6.25
N LEU A 331 -0.13 11.98 -6.33
CA LEU A 331 -1.12 11.94 -5.28
C LEU A 331 -0.81 10.88 -4.24
N ASP A 332 -0.35 9.70 -4.62
CA ASP A 332 -0.09 8.57 -3.70
C ASP A 332 1.09 7.73 -4.17
N ILE A 333 1.69 6.95 -3.27
CA ILE A 333 2.94 6.24 -3.52
C ILE A 333 2.95 4.87 -2.85
N ALA A 334 3.44 3.87 -3.58
CA ALA A 334 3.65 2.51 -3.06
C ALA A 334 5.01 1.95 -3.51
N VAL A 335 5.60 1.10 -2.67
CA VAL A 335 6.77 0.29 -3.00
C VAL A 335 6.31 -1.16 -3.22
N SER A 336 6.85 -1.83 -4.23
CA SER A 336 6.56 -3.26 -4.46
C SER A 336 7.09 -4.14 -3.32
N ALA A 337 6.47 -5.30 -3.08
CA ALA A 337 6.85 -6.17 -1.97
C ALA A 337 8.27 -6.75 -2.08
N ASP A 338 8.81 -6.81 -3.29
CA ASP A 338 10.20 -7.19 -3.55
C ASP A 338 11.20 -6.04 -3.33
N GLY A 339 10.72 -4.83 -3.01
CA GLY A 339 11.54 -3.64 -2.75
C GLY A 339 12.25 -3.08 -3.98
N ARG A 340 11.86 -3.49 -5.20
CA ARG A 340 12.57 -3.11 -6.44
C ARG A 340 11.95 -1.95 -7.20
N TYR A 341 10.70 -1.59 -6.92
CA TYR A 341 9.96 -0.59 -7.69
C TYR A 341 9.17 0.35 -6.80
N VAL A 342 9.09 1.61 -7.23
CA VAL A 342 8.19 2.64 -6.70
C VAL A 342 7.14 2.94 -7.75
N TYR A 343 5.89 3.03 -7.32
CA TYR A 343 4.76 3.43 -8.14
C TYR A 343 4.10 4.66 -7.56
N THR A 344 3.74 5.62 -8.42
CA THR A 344 3.00 6.83 -8.02
C THR A 344 1.64 6.88 -8.68
N LEU A 345 0.60 7.20 -7.92
CA LEU A 345 -0.72 7.50 -8.46
C LEU A 345 -0.76 8.97 -8.87
N ASN A 346 -0.80 9.26 -10.16
CA ASN A 346 -0.75 10.61 -10.69
C ASN A 346 -2.17 11.09 -11.01
N SER A 347 -2.84 11.76 -10.07
CA SER A 347 -4.26 12.12 -10.18
C SER A 347 -4.53 13.19 -11.24
N GLY A 348 -3.64 14.16 -11.39
CA GLY A 348 -3.74 15.23 -12.39
C GLY A 348 -3.61 14.72 -13.83
N SER A 349 -2.77 13.71 -14.04
CA SER A 349 -2.56 13.09 -15.35
C SER A 349 -3.36 11.81 -15.59
N GLY A 350 -3.95 11.21 -14.56
CA GLY A 350 -4.77 10.00 -14.67
C GLY A 350 -3.95 8.77 -15.04
N ASN A 351 -2.80 8.54 -14.42
CA ASN A 351 -1.95 7.37 -14.71
C ASN A 351 -1.12 6.96 -13.49
N VAL A 352 -0.33 5.90 -13.66
CA VAL A 352 0.63 5.41 -12.68
C VAL A 352 2.05 5.70 -13.17
N GLY A 353 2.82 6.46 -12.40
CA GLY A 353 4.26 6.62 -12.62
C GLY A 353 5.01 5.39 -12.16
N MET A 354 6.03 4.98 -12.92
CA MET A 354 6.78 3.75 -12.66
C MET A 354 8.27 4.04 -12.52
N PHE A 355 8.89 3.58 -11.44
CA PHE A 355 10.29 3.81 -11.16
C PHE A 355 10.96 2.54 -10.64
N ARG A 356 12.18 2.26 -11.10
CA ARG A 356 13.05 1.24 -10.52
C ARG A 356 13.88 1.84 -9.40
N ILE A 357 13.97 1.14 -8.28
CA ILE A 357 14.87 1.46 -7.17
C ILE A 357 16.26 0.91 -7.51
N GLU A 358 17.26 1.79 -7.54
CA GLU A 358 18.67 1.41 -7.72
C GLU A 358 19.33 1.06 -6.37
N ASP A 359 20.50 0.42 -6.40
CA ASP A 359 21.21 -0.05 -5.20
C ASP A 359 21.57 1.07 -4.20
N ASN A 360 21.68 2.32 -4.68
CA ASN A 360 21.94 3.50 -3.85
C ASN A 360 20.65 4.20 -3.39
N GLY A 361 19.48 3.62 -3.68
CA GLY A 361 18.16 4.17 -3.40
C GLY A 361 17.69 5.27 -4.34
N SER A 362 18.46 5.66 -5.36
CA SER A 362 17.98 6.57 -6.42
C SER A 362 16.94 5.87 -7.32
N LEU A 363 16.17 6.66 -8.08
CA LEU A 363 15.10 6.13 -8.93
C LEU A 363 15.40 6.31 -10.42
N THR A 364 15.26 5.22 -11.18
CA THR A 364 15.24 5.28 -12.66
C THR A 364 13.81 5.25 -13.15
N SER A 365 13.37 6.27 -13.89
CA SER A 365 12.03 6.28 -14.49
C SER A 365 11.88 5.18 -15.54
N LEU A 366 10.75 4.48 -15.48
CA LEU A 366 10.34 3.46 -16.44
C LEU A 366 9.16 3.95 -17.31
N GLY A 367 8.80 5.23 -17.20
CA GLY A 367 7.65 5.84 -17.85
C GLY A 367 6.38 5.82 -17.00
N GLN A 368 5.24 5.83 -17.68
CA GLN A 368 3.91 5.84 -17.06
C GLN A 368 3.02 4.77 -17.68
N ALA A 369 2.02 4.31 -16.95
CA ALA A 369 1.04 3.35 -17.43
C ALA A 369 -0.39 3.73 -17.02
N GLY A 370 -1.36 3.36 -17.85
CA GLY A 370 -2.77 3.63 -17.63
C GLY A 370 -3.27 4.89 -18.33
N ASP A 371 -4.59 4.94 -18.48
CA ASP A 371 -5.39 6.10 -18.92
C ASP A 371 -6.64 6.13 -18.05
N LEU A 372 -6.42 6.45 -16.77
CA LEU A 372 -7.45 6.41 -15.74
C LEU A 372 -8.40 7.62 -15.93
N PRO A 373 -9.72 7.41 -15.83
CA PRO A 373 -10.70 8.47 -16.07
C PRO A 373 -10.65 9.52 -14.95
N LYS A 374 -9.98 10.66 -15.21
CA LYS A 374 -9.74 11.72 -14.21
C LYS A 374 -11.00 12.22 -13.51
N THR A 375 -12.13 12.21 -14.20
CA THR A 375 -13.43 12.63 -13.67
C THR A 375 -13.92 11.75 -12.53
N ALA A 376 -13.44 10.50 -12.43
CA ALA A 376 -13.76 9.59 -11.34
C ALA A 376 -13.05 9.97 -10.02
N GLY A 377 -11.97 10.77 -10.09
CA GLY A 377 -11.06 10.95 -8.97
C GLY A 377 -10.32 9.65 -8.60
N PHE A 378 -9.27 9.78 -7.80
CA PHE A 378 -8.49 8.65 -7.32
C PHE A 378 -8.00 8.90 -5.91
N ASN A 379 -7.91 7.85 -5.10
CA ASN A 379 -7.14 7.81 -3.86
C ASN A 379 -6.77 6.36 -3.59
N GLY A 380 -5.53 6.10 -3.17
CA GLY A 380 -5.08 4.77 -2.79
C GLY A 380 -4.32 4.06 -3.91
N ILE A 381 -3.12 3.62 -3.58
CA ILE A 381 -2.29 2.72 -4.39
C ILE A 381 -1.66 1.64 -3.50
N ALA A 382 -1.59 0.42 -4.01
CA ALA A 382 -0.93 -0.71 -3.33
C ALA A 382 -0.18 -1.58 -4.34
N ALA A 383 0.93 -2.19 -3.94
CA ALA A 383 1.80 -2.95 -4.84
C ALA A 383 2.33 -4.25 -4.22
N ILE A 384 2.43 -5.30 -5.05
CA ILE A 384 3.00 -6.63 -4.74
C ILE A 384 4.26 -6.85 -5.59
#